data_AF-A0A2P2E0B1-F1
#
_entry.id   AF-A0A2P2E0B1-F1
#
_cell.length_a   1.000
_cell.length_b   1.000
_cell.length_c   1.000
_cell.angle_alpha   90.00
_cell.angle_beta   90.00
_cell.angle_gamma   90.00
#
_symmetry.space_group_name_H-M   'P 1'
#
loop_
_entity.id
_entity.type
_entity.pdbx_description
1 polymer ?
#
loop_
_entity_poly.entity_id
_entity_poly.type
_entity_poly.pdbx_seq_one_letter_code
_entity_poly.pdbx_strand_id
1 'polypeptide(L)'
;MKRFLYLSSLFLILSFTLPAGFISCEREAKKAQKRVTDFTDRDFEQVVSSIDRYYIDKNINKNRAFTDAAVFALMSLPHPLYLYPESYYSEREKYEDKDDIYPGKEFKISPSDKFVIFDPDYEQVEKIQKEKLKKNENKKLSDEELKKLIEKEKLRKSVIAAKWEETNFSKKDFDRILAYISENLKTYKEPVLKSLTEIDGELDEESEEVKKEFSMEQVFLAAANGYLNSLDPHSSVFLKEMWEESMAKISDGSFEGIGAILSGGGNREVIVESPLEGSPAVRAGVRSGDTIVAVDNKLIKGLSLDKVVKKIKGKKGTKVVLTIKRKGNTANLDIEVIRDKITIKNVSYHLLKENPQIGYIKLTGFVKAAGEEPVESVIVKGLRSLEEEAKTNGKELKALVLDLRNNSGGYLDLAVDIADMFITKGLIVSTKIPNKASSEESYATKEDITKLPLVVLINAKSASASEIVASAIQHHGRGLLLGERTFGKATVQRLIDPLPGNDDYVLKLTNSRYYSPSGKTIQVVGVSPDIEVSEEADGGFPFRYREEDMWNHLPKIPYDGQVKSRFNIEAINAYVKKNGKAEAYLKQHSNDAIKPDYMLVRAVDYIEGFLNTK
;
A
#
# COMPACT_ATOMS: atom_id res chain seq x y z
N MET A 1 7.82 -7.76 -3.21
CA MET A 1 8.91 -7.08 -2.48
C MET A 1 10.28 -7.77 -2.65
N LYS A 2 10.46 -9.06 -2.29
CA LYS A 2 11.74 -9.82 -2.36
C LYS A 2 12.46 -10.00 -3.74
N ARG A 3 12.09 -9.33 -4.82
CA ARG A 3 12.85 -9.32 -6.11
C ARG A 3 12.87 -7.97 -6.84
N PHE A 4 12.11 -6.98 -6.34
CA PHE A 4 11.93 -5.70 -7.03
C PHE A 4 13.17 -4.80 -6.87
N LEU A 5 13.90 -4.95 -5.75
CA LEU A 5 15.09 -4.16 -5.42
C LEU A 5 16.35 -4.49 -6.26
N TYR A 6 16.39 -5.59 -7.02
CA TYR A 6 17.57 -5.93 -7.85
C TYR A 6 17.66 -5.15 -9.17
N LEU A 7 16.63 -4.37 -9.53
CA LEU A 7 16.53 -3.69 -10.83
C LEU A 7 16.19 -2.20 -10.73
N SER A 8 16.07 -1.68 -9.50
CA SER A 8 15.49 -0.36 -9.25
C SER A 8 16.48 0.56 -8.56
N SER A 9 17.59 0.87 -9.23
CA SER A 9 18.40 2.01 -8.80
C SER A 9 17.72 3.35 -9.14
N LEU A 10 16.68 3.40 -9.98
CA LEU A 10 16.08 4.68 -10.42
C LEU A 10 14.53 4.77 -10.37
N PHE A 11 13.81 3.64 -10.29
CA PHE A 11 12.36 3.63 -10.58
C PHE A 11 11.44 3.34 -9.38
N LEU A 12 11.98 3.01 -8.20
CA LEU A 12 11.15 2.60 -7.05
C LEU A 12 10.35 3.76 -6.44
N ILE A 13 10.68 5.01 -6.78
CA ILE A 13 10.01 6.20 -6.27
C ILE A 13 8.66 6.42 -6.99
N LEU A 14 8.56 6.22 -8.31
CA LEU A 14 7.30 6.51 -9.02
C LEU A 14 6.16 5.54 -8.72
N SER A 15 6.43 4.29 -8.34
CA SER A 15 5.36 3.31 -8.05
C SER A 15 4.73 3.45 -6.67
N PHE A 16 5.29 4.28 -5.78
CA PHE A 16 4.73 4.51 -4.44
C PHE A 16 4.39 5.99 -4.14
N THR A 17 4.85 6.95 -4.95
CA THR A 17 4.54 8.38 -4.75
C THR A 17 3.66 8.99 -5.85
N LEU A 18 3.50 8.30 -6.97
CA LEU A 18 2.40 8.54 -7.91
C LEU A 18 1.45 7.33 -7.83
N PRO A 19 0.12 7.52 -7.91
CA PRO A 19 -0.80 6.41 -8.16
C PRO A 19 -0.59 5.92 -9.60
N ALA A 20 0.55 5.29 -9.87
CA ALA A 20 0.83 4.64 -11.15
C ALA A 20 0.09 3.30 -11.16
N GLY A 21 -1.17 3.30 -11.60
CA GLY A 21 -1.91 2.06 -11.79
C GLY A 21 -3.43 2.11 -11.78
N PHE A 22 -4.09 3.17 -12.25
CA PHE A 22 -5.55 3.14 -12.49
C PHE A 22 -5.89 3.58 -13.91
N ILE A 23 -5.50 2.77 -14.90
CA ILE A 23 -6.08 2.85 -16.24
C ILE A 23 -6.56 1.45 -16.62
N SER A 24 -7.89 1.31 -16.64
CA SER A 24 -8.74 0.32 -17.30
C SER A 24 -9.96 0.03 -16.41
N CYS A 25 -11.09 0.67 -16.67
CA CYS A 25 -12.20 0.08 -17.42
C CYS A 25 -13.42 1.01 -17.42
N GLU A 26 -14.09 1.04 -18.57
CA GLU A 26 -15.28 1.81 -18.94
C GLU A 26 -16.33 1.98 -17.84
N ARG A 27 -16.73 3.23 -17.60
CA ARG A 27 -18.11 3.55 -17.28
C ARG A 27 -18.57 4.63 -18.24
N GLU A 28 -19.37 4.23 -19.23
CA GLU A 28 -20.18 5.17 -20.01
C GLU A 28 -21.15 5.87 -19.05
N ALA A 29 -20.77 7.06 -18.60
CA ALA A 29 -21.72 8.05 -18.12
C ALA A 29 -21.32 9.37 -18.75
N LYS A 30 -22.08 9.78 -19.77
CA LYS A 30 -22.06 11.13 -20.34
C LYS A 30 -22.43 12.15 -19.25
N LYS A 31 -21.51 12.46 -18.34
CA LYS A 31 -21.50 13.74 -17.62
C LYS A 31 -20.65 14.68 -18.47
N ALA A 32 -21.18 15.86 -18.75
CA ALA A 32 -20.44 16.90 -19.45
C ALA A 32 -19.11 17.09 -18.72
N GLN A 33 -18.01 16.77 -19.39
CA GLN A 33 -16.67 16.76 -18.81
C GLN A 33 -16.35 18.20 -18.40
N LYS A 34 -16.47 18.51 -17.10
CA LYS A 34 -16.13 19.82 -16.57
C LYS A 34 -14.66 20.06 -16.96
N ARG A 35 -14.39 21.17 -17.65
CA ARG A 35 -13.02 21.50 -18.05
C ARG A 35 -12.20 21.69 -16.76
N VAL A 36 -11.35 20.71 -16.47
CA VAL A 36 -10.40 20.77 -15.37
C VAL A 36 -9.48 21.97 -15.59
N THR A 37 -9.33 22.80 -14.56
CA THR A 37 -8.38 23.91 -14.56
C THR A 37 -6.95 23.38 -14.49
N ASP A 38 -6.08 23.87 -15.36
CA ASP A 38 -4.68 23.42 -15.40
C ASP A 38 -3.98 23.73 -14.07
N PHE A 39 -3.15 22.80 -13.58
CA PHE A 39 -2.26 23.05 -12.44
C PHE A 39 -1.10 23.98 -12.86
N THR A 40 -0.95 25.12 -12.19
CA THR A 40 -0.02 26.19 -12.58
C THR A 40 1.14 26.38 -11.59
N ASP A 41 2.07 27.28 -11.91
CA ASP A 41 3.10 27.78 -11.01
C ASP A 41 2.49 28.39 -9.73
N ARG A 42 1.38 29.11 -9.87
CA ARG A 42 0.62 29.66 -8.75
C ARG A 42 0.15 28.56 -7.81
N ASP A 43 -0.34 27.44 -8.34
CA ASP A 43 -0.81 26.31 -7.54
C ASP A 43 0.34 25.62 -6.81
N PHE A 44 1.50 25.47 -7.47
CA PHE A 44 2.73 25.02 -6.82
C PHE A 44 3.11 25.92 -5.62
N GLU A 45 3.09 27.24 -5.80
CA GLU A 45 3.37 28.19 -4.71
C GLU A 45 2.31 28.12 -3.59
N GLN A 46 1.04 27.80 -3.90
CA GLN A 46 0.01 27.55 -2.89
C GLN A 46 0.27 26.27 -2.09
N VAL A 47 0.78 25.22 -2.73
CA VAL A 47 1.24 24.00 -2.04
C VAL A 47 2.38 24.34 -1.07
N VAL A 48 3.41 25.07 -1.53
CA VAL A 48 4.55 25.50 -0.71
C VAL A 48 4.10 26.37 0.47
N SER A 49 3.21 27.33 0.24
CA SER A 49 2.64 28.18 1.30
C SER A 49 1.82 27.39 2.33
N SER A 50 1.06 26.39 1.86
CA SER A 50 0.26 25.52 2.73
C SER A 50 1.14 24.63 3.63
N ILE A 51 2.31 24.21 3.13
CA ILE A 51 3.31 23.46 3.91
C ILE A 51 3.80 24.31 5.09
N ASP A 52 4.25 25.53 4.85
CA ASP A 52 4.75 26.43 5.91
C ASP A 52 3.69 26.61 7.01
N ARG A 53 2.41 26.71 6.63
CA ARG A 53 1.30 26.89 7.58
C ARG A 53 0.93 25.60 8.32
N TYR A 54 0.73 24.49 7.61
CA TYR A 54 0.02 23.32 8.16
C TYR A 54 0.89 22.08 8.35
N TYR A 55 2.08 22.02 7.76
CA TYR A 55 2.93 20.84 7.88
C TYR A 55 3.39 20.64 9.32
N ILE A 56 3.50 19.37 9.71
CA ILE A 56 3.78 18.95 11.09
C ILE A 56 5.17 19.39 11.57
N ASP A 57 6.20 19.33 10.72
CA ASP A 57 7.55 19.75 11.05
C ASP A 57 7.82 21.17 10.50
N LYS A 58 8.29 22.08 11.34
CA LYS A 58 8.61 23.45 10.91
C LYS A 58 10.07 23.61 10.48
N ASN A 59 10.93 22.63 10.77
CA ASN A 59 12.35 22.66 10.43
C ASN A 59 12.61 22.02 9.06
N ILE A 60 11.88 22.47 8.04
CA ILE A 60 11.98 21.93 6.69
C ILE A 60 13.27 22.39 6.03
N ASN A 61 14.05 21.46 5.49
CA ASN A 61 15.14 21.80 4.58
C ASN A 61 14.55 22.19 3.21
N LYS A 62 14.27 23.48 3.00
CA LYS A 62 13.67 23.99 1.76
C LYS A 62 14.51 23.72 0.52
N ASN A 63 15.85 23.76 0.64
CA ASN A 63 16.76 23.47 -0.47
C ASN A 63 16.60 22.03 -0.97
N ARG A 64 16.53 21.09 -0.02
CA ARG A 64 16.22 19.68 -0.33
C ARG A 64 14.83 19.53 -0.97
N ALA A 65 13.83 20.25 -0.48
CA ALA A 65 12.50 20.20 -1.05
C ALA A 65 12.43 20.72 -2.50
N PHE A 66 13.13 21.81 -2.81
CA PHE A 66 13.29 22.29 -4.19
C PHE A 66 14.12 21.34 -5.05
N THR A 67 15.08 20.63 -4.47
CA THR A 67 15.85 19.59 -5.18
C THR A 67 14.93 18.46 -5.63
N ASP A 68 14.13 17.89 -4.72
CA ASP A 68 13.21 16.79 -5.05
C ASP A 68 12.09 17.27 -6.00
N ALA A 69 11.66 18.53 -5.89
CA ALA A 69 10.76 19.16 -6.86
C ALA A 69 11.37 19.20 -8.27
N ALA A 70 12.65 19.60 -8.39
CA ALA A 70 13.36 19.63 -9.67
C ALA A 70 13.54 18.21 -10.26
N VAL A 71 13.88 17.24 -9.41
CA VAL A 71 14.00 15.82 -9.80
C VAL A 71 12.67 15.33 -10.36
N PHE A 72 11.56 15.55 -9.67
CA PHE A 72 10.26 15.09 -10.14
C PHE A 72 9.80 15.82 -11.40
N ALA A 73 10.08 17.13 -11.51
CA ALA A 73 9.80 17.90 -12.73
C ALA A 73 10.49 17.27 -13.96
N LEU A 74 11.80 17.01 -13.87
CA LEU A 74 12.57 16.38 -14.97
C LEU A 74 12.16 14.92 -15.22
N MET A 75 11.78 14.19 -14.17
CA MET A 75 11.30 12.80 -14.30
C MET A 75 9.90 12.70 -14.90
N SER A 76 9.11 13.79 -14.88
CA SER A 76 7.77 13.82 -15.45
C SER A 76 7.77 13.98 -16.98
N LEU A 77 8.91 14.35 -17.56
CA LEU A 77 9.06 14.52 -18.99
C LEU A 77 8.78 13.19 -19.72
N PRO A 78 8.20 13.24 -20.94
CA PRO A 78 8.00 12.05 -21.77
C PRO A 78 9.33 11.31 -22.04
N HIS A 79 10.42 12.06 -22.19
CA HIS A 79 11.79 11.56 -22.14
C HIS A 79 12.40 11.98 -20.80
N PRO A 80 12.33 11.15 -19.75
CA PRO A 80 12.73 11.58 -18.42
C PRO A 80 14.22 11.94 -18.37
N LEU A 81 14.53 13.03 -17.67
CA LEU A 81 15.89 13.45 -17.39
C LEU A 81 16.17 13.28 -15.91
N TYR A 82 17.43 13.04 -15.55
CA TYR A 82 17.84 12.82 -14.16
C TYR A 82 18.72 13.97 -13.67
N LEU A 83 18.48 14.41 -12.44
CA LEU A 83 19.25 15.48 -11.82
C LEU A 83 20.15 14.91 -10.73
N TYR A 84 21.46 15.22 -10.79
CA TYR A 84 22.43 14.78 -9.80
C TYR A 84 23.31 15.94 -9.29
N PRO A 85 23.77 15.90 -8.03
CA PRO A 85 24.92 16.70 -7.63
C PRO A 85 26.11 16.31 -8.49
N GLU A 86 26.86 17.28 -9.02
CA GLU A 86 28.04 16.99 -9.85
C GLU A 86 29.06 16.16 -9.07
N SER A 87 29.29 16.51 -7.80
CA SER A 87 30.19 15.80 -6.89
C SER A 87 29.80 14.35 -6.66
N TYR A 88 28.51 14.01 -6.69
CA TYR A 88 28.04 12.63 -6.67
C TYR A 88 28.25 11.97 -8.03
N TYR A 89 27.83 12.62 -9.12
CA TYR A 89 27.86 12.04 -10.45
C TYR A 89 29.29 11.66 -10.89
N SER A 90 30.27 12.52 -10.63
CA SER A 90 31.69 12.26 -10.93
C SER A 90 32.27 11.08 -10.15
N GLU A 91 31.65 10.67 -9.05
CA GLU A 91 32.11 9.59 -8.18
C GLU A 91 31.08 8.46 -8.04
N ARG A 92 30.03 8.44 -8.87
CA ARG A 92 28.89 7.52 -8.70
C ARG A 92 29.29 6.05 -8.75
N GLU A 93 30.37 5.70 -9.45
CA GLU A 93 30.96 4.36 -9.48
C GLU A 93 31.42 3.85 -8.09
N LYS A 94 31.63 4.74 -7.12
CA LYS A 94 31.95 4.36 -5.73
C LYS A 94 30.71 3.89 -4.95
N TYR A 95 29.52 4.28 -5.40
CA TYR A 95 28.26 4.12 -4.66
C TYR A 95 27.22 3.27 -5.41
N GLU A 96 27.34 3.15 -6.73
CA GLU A 96 26.48 2.39 -7.63
C GLU A 96 27.18 1.13 -8.13
N ASP A 97 26.43 0.05 -8.29
CA ASP A 97 26.96 -1.12 -9.01
C ASP A 97 27.20 -0.73 -10.46
N LYS A 98 28.31 -1.20 -11.04
CA LYS A 98 28.63 -0.92 -12.45
C LYS A 98 27.49 -1.30 -13.39
N ASP A 99 26.81 -2.41 -13.10
CA ASP A 99 25.67 -2.86 -13.88
C ASP A 99 24.49 -1.88 -13.78
N ASP A 100 24.35 -1.09 -12.69
CA ASP A 100 23.29 -0.11 -12.45
C ASP A 100 23.58 1.29 -13.03
N ILE A 101 24.77 1.49 -13.59
CA ILE A 101 25.18 2.74 -14.22
C ILE A 101 24.77 2.71 -15.69
N TYR A 102 23.70 3.43 -16.02
CA TYR A 102 23.22 3.53 -17.38
C TYR A 102 24.11 4.43 -18.26
N PRO A 103 24.29 4.07 -19.55
CA PRO A 103 24.91 4.95 -20.53
C PRO A 103 23.99 6.13 -20.86
N GLY A 104 24.59 7.25 -21.26
CA GLY A 104 23.89 8.47 -21.57
C GLY A 104 24.85 9.64 -21.70
N LYS A 105 24.30 10.85 -21.72
CA LYS A 105 25.06 12.11 -21.77
C LYS A 105 24.67 13.00 -20.61
N GLU A 106 25.64 13.60 -19.97
CA GLU A 106 25.43 14.68 -19.02
C GLU A 106 25.60 16.06 -19.66
N PHE A 107 24.88 17.05 -19.13
CA PHE A 107 25.05 18.45 -19.47
C PHE A 107 24.68 19.35 -18.29
N LYS A 108 25.00 20.65 -18.40
CA LYS A 108 24.64 21.68 -17.42
C LYS A 108 23.83 22.78 -18.11
N ILE A 109 22.92 23.42 -17.39
CA ILE A 109 22.19 24.60 -17.89
C ILE A 109 23.14 25.80 -17.97
N SER A 110 24.01 25.96 -16.96
CA SER A 110 25.10 26.93 -16.93
C SER A 110 26.42 26.23 -16.60
N PRO A 111 27.56 26.64 -17.19
CA PRO A 111 28.88 26.11 -16.83
C PRO A 111 29.21 26.20 -15.34
N SER A 112 28.62 27.16 -14.63
CA SER A 112 28.81 27.37 -13.18
C SER A 112 27.97 26.45 -12.29
N ASP A 113 27.08 25.64 -12.85
CA ASP A 113 26.20 24.77 -12.07
C ASP A 113 27.01 23.70 -11.35
N LYS A 114 26.65 23.43 -10.08
CA LYS A 114 27.23 22.36 -9.25
C LYS A 114 26.42 21.07 -9.31
N PHE A 115 25.52 20.98 -10.28
CA PHE A 115 24.68 19.84 -10.58
C PHE A 115 24.77 19.53 -12.08
N VAL A 116 24.40 18.31 -12.44
CA VAL A 116 24.35 17.86 -13.84
C VAL A 116 22.97 17.28 -14.13
N ILE A 117 22.51 17.50 -15.35
CA ILE A 117 21.35 16.81 -15.90
C ILE A 117 21.89 15.66 -16.74
N PHE A 118 21.43 14.46 -16.46
CA PHE A 118 21.78 13.24 -17.15
C PHE A 118 20.62 12.80 -18.04
N ASP A 119 20.92 12.66 -19.32
CA ASP A 119 20.06 12.16 -20.39
C ASP A 119 20.48 10.72 -20.72
N PRO A 120 19.72 9.70 -20.25
CA PRO A 120 20.05 8.31 -20.53
C PRO A 120 19.83 7.95 -22.00
N ASP A 121 20.71 7.08 -22.51
CA ASP A 121 20.43 6.37 -23.76
C ASP A 121 19.40 5.26 -23.47
N TYR A 122 18.12 5.59 -23.62
CA TYR A 122 17.03 4.68 -23.27
C TYR A 122 17.01 3.38 -24.09
N GLU A 123 17.51 3.39 -25.33
CA GLU A 123 17.64 2.16 -26.12
C GLU A 123 18.65 1.20 -25.50
N GLN A 124 19.79 1.73 -25.03
CA GLN A 124 20.79 0.93 -24.34
C GLN A 124 20.33 0.54 -22.93
N VAL A 125 19.65 1.43 -22.20
CA VAL A 125 19.05 1.12 -20.89
C VAL A 125 18.11 -0.07 -21.00
N GLU A 126 17.25 -0.10 -22.03
CA GLU A 126 16.31 -1.20 -22.25
C GLU A 126 17.03 -2.53 -22.51
N LYS A 127 18.12 -2.50 -23.29
CA LYS A 127 18.96 -3.69 -23.54
C LYS A 127 19.59 -4.22 -22.26
N ILE A 128 20.22 -3.35 -21.46
CA ILE A 128 20.84 -3.71 -20.17
C ILE A 128 19.80 -4.29 -19.21
N GLN A 129 18.61 -3.68 -19.14
CA GLN A 129 17.52 -4.18 -18.30
C GLN A 129 17.07 -5.57 -18.75
N LYS A 130 16.87 -5.81 -20.05
CA LYS A 130 16.52 -7.14 -20.60
C LYS A 130 17.56 -8.20 -20.25
N GLU A 131 18.85 -7.87 -20.31
CA GLU A 131 19.93 -8.79 -19.94
C GLU A 131 19.96 -9.11 -18.44
N LYS A 132 19.80 -8.08 -17.59
CA LYS A 132 19.67 -8.27 -16.13
C LYS A 132 18.47 -9.12 -15.75
N LEU A 133 17.33 -8.88 -16.39
CA LEU A 133 16.10 -9.67 -16.20
C LEU A 133 16.38 -11.15 -16.51
N LYS A 134 17.07 -11.45 -17.62
CA LYS A 134 17.50 -12.82 -17.97
C LYS A 134 18.48 -13.43 -16.96
N LYS A 135 19.47 -12.67 -16.48
CA LYS A 135 20.48 -13.17 -15.51
C LYS A 135 19.87 -13.52 -14.15
N ASN A 136 18.87 -12.76 -13.71
CA ASN A 136 18.27 -12.88 -12.38
C ASN A 136 16.94 -13.63 -12.37
N GLU A 137 16.56 -14.23 -13.50
CA GLU A 137 15.23 -14.79 -13.79
C GLU A 137 14.73 -15.80 -12.73
N ASN A 138 15.64 -16.48 -12.05
CA ASN A 138 15.34 -17.50 -11.03
C ASN A 138 15.90 -17.20 -9.62
N LYS A 139 16.58 -16.07 -9.38
CA LYS A 139 17.21 -15.80 -8.07
C LYS A 139 16.18 -15.38 -7.02
N LYS A 140 15.76 -16.28 -6.12
CA LYS A 140 14.96 -15.90 -4.94
C LYS A 140 15.89 -15.22 -3.93
N LEU A 141 15.59 -13.99 -3.55
CA LEU A 141 16.34 -13.33 -2.48
C LEU A 141 15.89 -13.90 -1.15
N SER A 142 16.88 -14.29 -0.34
CA SER A 142 16.70 -14.48 1.08
C SER A 142 16.28 -13.16 1.76
N ASP A 143 15.73 -13.26 2.96
CA ASP A 143 15.36 -12.09 3.75
C ASP A 143 16.58 -11.22 4.09
N GLU A 144 17.73 -11.86 4.28
CA GLU A 144 18.99 -11.20 4.52
C GLU A 144 19.47 -10.43 3.28
N GLU A 145 19.37 -11.02 2.08
CA GLU A 145 19.66 -10.31 0.83
C GLU A 145 18.70 -9.15 0.60
N LEU A 146 17.40 -9.31 0.91
CA LEU A 146 16.44 -8.22 0.77
C LEU A 146 16.76 -7.06 1.71
N LYS A 147 17.07 -7.35 2.97
CA LYS A 147 17.50 -6.33 3.95
C LYS A 147 18.75 -5.59 3.47
N LYS A 148 19.77 -6.32 3.02
CA LYS A 148 21.01 -5.75 2.48
C LYS A 148 20.75 -4.81 1.30
N LEU A 149 19.80 -5.13 0.41
CA LEU A 149 19.45 -4.24 -0.70
C LEU A 149 18.74 -2.98 -0.23
N ILE A 150 17.80 -3.09 0.72
CA ILE A 150 17.11 -1.93 1.29
C ILE A 150 18.12 -1.02 1.99
N GLU A 151 19.03 -1.59 2.77
CA GLU A 151 20.11 -0.85 3.44
C GLU A 151 21.05 -0.18 2.42
N LYS A 152 21.42 -0.89 1.35
CA LYS A 152 22.23 -0.33 0.26
C LYS A 152 21.53 0.83 -0.44
N GLU A 153 20.23 0.70 -0.73
CA GLU A 153 19.45 1.78 -1.35
C GLU A 153 19.33 2.98 -0.40
N LYS A 154 19.08 2.75 0.89
CA LYS A 154 19.06 3.80 1.92
C LYS A 154 20.41 4.52 2.00
N LEU A 155 21.53 3.78 1.98
CA LEU A 155 22.88 4.35 1.98
C LEU A 155 23.15 5.18 0.72
N ARG A 156 22.79 4.68 -0.46
CA ARG A 156 22.96 5.44 -1.70
C ARG A 156 22.16 6.75 -1.66
N LYS A 157 20.90 6.70 -1.24
CA LYS A 157 20.06 7.90 -1.09
C LYS A 157 20.62 8.87 -0.04
N SER A 158 21.18 8.38 1.06
CA SER A 158 21.79 9.24 2.08
C SER A 158 23.05 9.93 1.59
N VAL A 159 23.89 9.24 0.79
CA VAL A 159 25.05 9.87 0.13
C VAL A 159 24.60 10.95 -0.85
N ILE A 160 23.61 10.66 -1.71
CA ILE A 160 23.08 11.66 -2.64
C ILE A 160 22.51 12.87 -1.88
N ALA A 161 21.76 12.63 -0.80
CA ALA A 161 21.20 13.70 0.03
C ALA A 161 22.30 14.57 0.65
N ALA A 162 23.36 13.97 1.21
CA ALA A 162 24.50 14.71 1.74
C ALA A 162 25.21 15.54 0.66
N LYS A 163 25.37 14.98 -0.55
CA LYS A 163 25.94 15.73 -1.69
C LYS A 163 25.04 16.87 -2.14
N TRP A 164 23.73 16.74 -2.05
CA TRP A 164 22.81 17.86 -2.30
C TRP A 164 22.92 18.95 -1.25
N GLU A 165 23.11 18.60 0.03
CA GLU A 165 23.35 19.57 1.09
C GLU A 165 24.65 20.36 0.86
N GLU A 166 25.72 19.70 0.41
CA GLU A 166 26.98 20.34 0.00
C GLU A 166 26.79 21.28 -1.22
N THR A 167 25.96 20.87 -2.19
CA THR A 167 25.67 21.64 -3.40
C THR A 167 24.88 22.92 -3.11
N ASN A 168 24.07 22.93 -2.06
CA ASN A 168 23.20 24.04 -1.68
C ASN A 168 22.24 24.48 -2.81
N PHE A 169 21.56 23.50 -3.42
CA PHE A 169 20.60 23.72 -4.50
C PHE A 169 19.42 24.58 -4.01
N SER A 170 19.23 25.73 -4.65
CA SER A 170 18.31 26.78 -4.20
C SER A 170 17.02 26.82 -5.02
N LYS A 171 16.03 27.61 -4.57
CA LYS A 171 14.84 27.92 -5.39
C LYS A 171 15.22 28.50 -6.76
N LYS A 172 16.27 29.33 -6.85
CA LYS A 172 16.71 29.90 -8.12
C LYS A 172 17.20 28.81 -9.08
N ASP A 173 17.81 27.75 -8.57
CA ASP A 173 18.25 26.62 -9.39
C ASP A 173 17.04 25.82 -9.89
N PHE A 174 16.05 25.58 -9.03
CA PHE A 174 14.76 25.00 -9.42
C PHE A 174 14.04 25.84 -10.50
N ASP A 175 13.95 27.16 -10.32
CA ASP A 175 13.31 28.06 -11.29
C ASP A 175 14.02 28.00 -12.65
N ARG A 176 15.37 27.86 -12.67
CA ARG A 176 16.14 27.66 -13.91
C ARG A 176 15.86 26.32 -14.60
N ILE A 177 15.64 25.25 -13.82
CA ILE A 177 15.24 23.93 -14.35
C ILE A 177 13.86 24.04 -15.01
N LEU A 178 12.89 24.71 -14.38
CA LEU A 178 11.57 24.92 -14.96
C LEU A 178 11.62 25.75 -16.24
N ALA A 179 12.44 26.81 -16.27
CA ALA A 179 12.65 27.62 -17.47
C ALA A 179 13.23 26.77 -18.61
N TYR A 180 14.25 25.95 -18.33
CA TYR A 180 14.82 25.02 -19.30
C TYR A 180 13.77 24.05 -19.86
N ILE A 181 12.92 23.46 -19.00
CA ILE A 181 11.84 22.57 -19.45
C ILE A 181 10.86 23.33 -20.34
N SER A 182 10.44 24.52 -19.94
CA SER A 182 9.47 25.34 -20.67
C SER A 182 9.99 25.74 -22.06
N GLU A 183 11.25 26.17 -22.15
CA GLU A 183 11.91 26.53 -23.42
C GLU A 183 12.01 25.35 -24.39
N ASN A 184 12.14 24.14 -23.86
CA ASN A 184 12.23 22.90 -24.64
C ASN A 184 10.89 22.16 -24.76
N LEU A 185 9.76 22.75 -24.35
CA LEU A 185 8.47 22.03 -24.28
C LEU A 185 8.09 21.35 -25.60
N LYS A 186 8.38 21.99 -26.73
CA LYS A 186 8.08 21.49 -28.08
C LYS A 186 8.92 20.26 -28.49
N THR A 187 10.02 19.96 -27.81
CA THR A 187 10.83 18.76 -28.08
C THR A 187 10.28 17.53 -27.40
N TYR A 188 9.42 17.70 -26.38
CA TYR A 188 8.79 16.62 -25.62
C TYR A 188 7.50 16.15 -26.29
N LYS A 189 7.61 15.54 -27.47
CA LYS A 189 6.44 15.18 -28.30
C LYS A 189 5.82 13.83 -27.98
N GLU A 190 6.61 12.87 -27.49
CA GLU A 190 6.14 11.52 -27.13
C GLU A 190 7.03 10.91 -26.03
N PRO A 191 6.50 9.99 -25.21
CA PRO A 191 7.31 9.27 -24.26
C PRO A 191 8.34 8.38 -24.97
N VAL A 192 9.63 8.56 -24.70
CA VAL A 192 10.72 7.89 -25.45
C VAL A 192 10.94 6.46 -25.00
N LEU A 193 10.74 6.20 -23.70
CA LEU A 193 10.30 4.87 -23.32
C LEU A 193 8.87 4.76 -23.81
N LYS A 194 8.58 3.77 -24.64
CA LYS A 194 7.20 3.33 -24.95
C LYS A 194 6.47 2.78 -23.71
N SER A 195 6.68 3.41 -22.56
CA SER A 195 6.74 2.83 -21.22
C SER A 195 7.34 1.43 -21.20
N LEU A 196 7.54 0.86 -20.03
CA LEU A 196 7.68 -0.59 -19.94
C LEU A 196 6.38 -1.31 -20.35
N THR A 197 5.34 -0.59 -20.83
CA THR A 197 4.03 -1.10 -21.27
C THR A 197 4.04 -1.69 -22.67
N GLU A 198 4.76 -1.12 -23.64
CA GLU A 198 4.75 -1.63 -25.04
C GLU A 198 5.87 -2.61 -25.39
N ILE A 199 6.68 -3.08 -24.43
CA ILE A 199 7.77 -4.03 -24.71
C ILE A 199 7.26 -5.40 -25.23
N ASP A 200 5.96 -5.70 -25.12
CA ASP A 200 5.35 -6.87 -25.75
C ASP A 200 4.15 -6.43 -26.58
N GLY A 201 4.19 -6.74 -27.87
CA GLY A 201 3.26 -6.27 -28.89
C GLY A 201 1.77 -6.49 -28.59
N GLU A 202 0.97 -5.67 -29.28
CA GLU A 202 -0.49 -5.49 -29.21
C GLU A 202 -0.98 -4.54 -28.10
N LEU A 203 -1.08 -3.25 -28.46
CA LEU A 203 -2.13 -2.39 -27.95
C LEU A 203 -3.40 -2.68 -28.76
N ASP A 204 -4.51 -2.94 -28.08
CA ASP A 204 -5.84 -2.92 -28.69
C ASP A 204 -6.09 -1.51 -29.24
N GLU A 205 -6.37 -1.42 -30.54
CA GLU A 205 -6.58 -0.17 -31.31
C GLU A 205 -7.91 0.56 -30.99
N GLU A 206 -8.64 0.21 -29.92
CA GLU A 206 -10.05 0.60 -29.77
C GLU A 206 -10.39 1.64 -28.69
N SER A 207 -9.41 2.37 -28.13
CA SER A 207 -9.75 3.60 -27.39
C SER A 207 -9.13 4.82 -28.05
N GLU A 208 -9.96 5.63 -28.72
CA GLU A 208 -9.67 7.03 -29.04
C GLU A 208 -9.53 7.84 -27.73
N GLU A 209 -8.50 7.57 -26.94
CA GLU A 209 -8.04 8.53 -25.94
C GLU A 209 -7.45 9.71 -26.71
N VAL A 210 -8.12 10.86 -26.64
CA VAL A 210 -7.58 12.14 -27.09
C VAL A 210 -6.21 12.30 -26.43
N LYS A 211 -5.13 12.10 -27.19
CA LYS A 211 -3.75 12.29 -26.73
C LYS A 211 -3.61 13.75 -26.27
N LYS A 212 -3.71 14.01 -24.97
CA LYS A 212 -3.42 15.33 -24.39
C LYS A 212 -1.91 15.57 -24.58
N GLU A 213 -1.55 16.63 -25.29
CA GLU A 213 -0.16 17.02 -25.48
C GLU A 213 0.52 17.26 -24.12
N PHE A 214 1.80 16.89 -24.02
CA PHE A 214 2.58 17.14 -22.81
C PHE A 214 2.66 18.64 -22.51
N SER A 215 2.43 19.03 -21.27
CA SER A 215 2.33 20.45 -20.89
C SER A 215 3.02 20.76 -19.56
N MET A 216 3.26 22.05 -19.30
CA MET A 216 3.81 22.51 -18.03
C MET A 216 2.94 22.18 -16.82
N GLU A 217 1.64 21.91 -17.01
CA GLU A 217 0.75 21.44 -15.94
C GLU A 217 1.30 20.17 -15.27
N GLN A 218 1.69 19.18 -16.08
CA GLN A 218 2.24 17.92 -15.59
C GLN A 218 3.55 18.13 -14.85
N VAL A 219 4.38 19.07 -15.34
CA VAL A 219 5.66 19.45 -14.73
C VAL A 219 5.44 20.09 -13.36
N PHE A 220 4.54 21.05 -13.23
CA PHE A 220 4.24 21.72 -11.96
C PHE A 220 3.62 20.75 -10.94
N LEU A 221 2.69 19.90 -11.38
CA LEU A 221 2.07 18.90 -10.52
C LEU A 221 3.09 17.87 -10.02
N ALA A 222 4.00 17.42 -10.89
CA ALA A 222 5.10 16.54 -10.51
C ALA A 222 6.06 17.24 -9.54
N ALA A 223 6.44 18.49 -9.82
CA ALA A 223 7.30 19.28 -8.95
C ALA A 223 6.69 19.47 -7.56
N ALA A 224 5.38 19.76 -7.47
CA ALA A 224 4.67 19.89 -6.20
C ALA A 224 4.73 18.58 -5.39
N ASN A 225 4.53 17.44 -6.03
CA ASN A 225 4.65 16.13 -5.39
C ASN A 225 6.09 15.77 -5.03
N GLY A 226 7.10 16.21 -5.81
CA GLY A 226 8.51 16.08 -5.44
C GLY A 226 8.84 16.89 -4.18
N TYR A 227 8.37 18.13 -4.10
CA TYR A 227 8.51 18.96 -2.90
C TYR A 227 7.87 18.27 -1.68
N LEU A 228 6.63 17.78 -1.80
CA LEU A 228 5.92 17.09 -0.72
C LEU A 228 6.60 15.78 -0.31
N ASN A 229 7.15 15.02 -1.27
CA ASN A 229 7.84 13.76 -1.00
C ASN A 229 9.14 13.95 -0.22
N SER A 230 9.78 15.11 -0.34
CA SER A 230 10.95 15.46 0.47
C SER A 230 10.61 15.59 1.97
N LEU A 231 9.34 15.87 2.29
CA LEU A 231 8.87 16.07 3.65
C LEU A 231 8.55 14.74 4.32
N ASP A 232 7.65 13.97 3.72
CA ASP A 232 7.28 12.62 4.14
C ASP A 232 6.62 11.82 3.01
N PRO A 233 6.51 10.48 3.13
CA PRO A 233 5.89 9.64 2.10
C PRO A 233 4.36 9.70 2.08
N HIS A 234 3.72 10.47 2.97
CA HIS A 234 2.27 10.50 3.14
C HIS A 234 1.62 11.79 2.64
N SER A 235 2.39 12.79 2.23
CA SER A 235 1.92 14.08 1.72
C SER A 235 1.94 14.11 0.19
N SER A 236 0.86 14.58 -0.44
CA SER A 236 0.66 14.55 -1.89
C SER A 236 -0.40 15.55 -2.34
N VAL A 237 -0.31 16.03 -3.58
CA VAL A 237 -1.38 16.79 -4.25
C VAL A 237 -1.89 16.00 -5.45
N PHE A 238 -3.22 15.99 -5.63
CA PHE A 238 -3.89 15.21 -6.66
C PHE A 238 -5.12 15.91 -7.19
N LEU A 239 -5.57 15.48 -8.37
CA LEU A 239 -6.85 15.89 -8.93
C LEU A 239 -7.99 15.34 -8.06
N LYS A 240 -8.92 16.20 -7.67
CA LYS A 240 -10.05 15.89 -6.79
C LYS A 240 -10.88 14.74 -7.31
N GLU A 241 -11.25 14.79 -8.59
CA GLU A 241 -12.07 13.75 -9.23
C GLU A 241 -11.38 12.39 -9.18
N MET A 242 -10.07 12.32 -9.47
CA MET A 242 -9.31 11.07 -9.40
C MET A 242 -9.23 10.53 -7.97
N TRP A 243 -9.13 11.40 -6.98
CA TRP A 243 -9.13 11.00 -5.57
C TRP A 243 -10.49 10.47 -5.13
N GLU A 244 -11.57 11.18 -5.46
CA GLU A 244 -12.94 10.75 -5.17
C GLU A 244 -13.25 9.42 -5.85
N GLU A 245 -12.87 9.25 -7.12
CA GLU A 245 -13.02 7.99 -7.85
C GLU A 245 -12.21 6.86 -7.20
N SER A 246 -10.96 7.13 -6.80
CA SER A 246 -10.10 6.15 -6.12
C SER A 246 -10.70 5.73 -4.78
N MET A 247 -11.21 6.67 -3.99
CA MET A 247 -11.86 6.39 -2.71
C MET A 247 -13.18 5.62 -2.89
N ALA A 248 -13.96 5.96 -3.92
CA ALA A 248 -15.19 5.24 -4.26
C ALA A 248 -14.90 3.78 -4.64
N LYS A 249 -13.84 3.52 -5.44
CA LYS A 249 -13.40 2.17 -5.82
C LYS A 249 -12.94 1.32 -4.63
N ILE A 250 -12.43 1.93 -3.57
CA ILE A 250 -12.07 1.19 -2.33
C ILE A 250 -13.34 0.72 -1.61
N SER A 251 -14.44 1.49 -1.66
CA SER A 251 -15.71 1.14 -1.01
C SER A 251 -16.53 0.15 -1.84
N ASP A 252 -16.74 0.45 -3.12
CA ASP A 252 -17.37 -0.43 -4.09
C ASP A 252 -16.29 -1.31 -4.71
N GLY A 253 -15.65 -2.16 -3.89
CA GLY A 253 -14.56 -3.07 -4.28
C GLY A 253 -14.96 -4.13 -5.32
N SER A 254 -15.97 -3.84 -6.14
CA SER A 254 -16.40 -4.65 -7.24
C SER A 254 -15.53 -4.46 -8.49
N PHE A 255 -15.07 -5.57 -9.05
CA PHE A 255 -14.30 -5.58 -10.30
C PHE A 255 -14.70 -6.80 -11.13
N GLU A 256 -14.53 -6.70 -12.46
CA GLU A 256 -14.77 -7.83 -13.35
C GLU A 256 -13.47 -8.61 -13.60
N GLY A 257 -13.53 -9.94 -13.42
CA GLY A 257 -12.38 -10.80 -13.58
C GLY A 257 -12.61 -12.19 -12.98
N ILE A 258 -11.52 -12.83 -12.56
CA ILE A 258 -11.58 -14.22 -12.06
C ILE A 258 -11.77 -14.30 -10.54
N GLY A 259 -11.54 -13.22 -9.80
CA GLY A 259 -11.62 -13.19 -8.33
C GLY A 259 -10.52 -13.99 -7.65
N ALA A 260 -9.26 -13.64 -7.87
CA ALA A 260 -8.11 -14.23 -7.18
C ALA A 260 -7.11 -13.15 -6.75
N ILE A 261 -6.52 -13.33 -5.58
CA ILE A 261 -5.38 -12.54 -5.10
C ILE A 261 -4.13 -13.16 -5.70
N LEU A 262 -3.42 -12.36 -6.48
CA LEU A 262 -2.17 -12.75 -7.12
C LEU A 262 -1.01 -12.03 -6.43
N SER A 263 0.14 -12.69 -6.37
CA SER A 263 1.39 -12.03 -6.12
C SER A 263 2.43 -12.57 -7.08
N GLY A 264 3.35 -11.72 -7.53
CA GLY A 264 4.44 -12.18 -8.36
C GLY A 264 4.89 -11.06 -9.26
N GLY A 265 5.02 -11.38 -10.54
CA GLY A 265 5.25 -10.44 -11.60
C GLY A 265 6.70 -9.96 -11.70
N GLY A 266 7.02 -9.36 -12.84
CA GLY A 266 8.37 -9.04 -13.27
C GLY A 266 9.19 -10.33 -13.28
N ASN A 267 10.20 -10.37 -12.42
CA ASN A 267 11.07 -11.53 -12.26
C ASN A 267 10.50 -12.62 -11.37
N ARG A 268 9.34 -12.45 -10.73
CA ARG A 268 8.73 -13.49 -9.89
C ARG A 268 7.71 -14.27 -10.71
N GLU A 269 7.66 -15.58 -10.45
CA GLU A 269 6.50 -16.38 -10.81
C GLU A 269 5.23 -15.68 -10.32
N VAL A 270 4.21 -15.61 -11.18
CA VAL A 270 2.89 -15.12 -10.78
C VAL A 270 2.19 -16.26 -10.09
N ILE A 271 2.02 -16.13 -8.79
CA ILE A 271 1.43 -17.13 -7.92
C ILE A 271 0.05 -16.66 -7.51
N VAL A 272 -0.91 -17.58 -7.55
CA VAL A 272 -2.20 -17.40 -6.91
C VAL A 272 -2.00 -17.52 -5.41
N GLU A 273 -2.07 -16.41 -4.69
CA GLU A 273 -1.98 -16.43 -3.21
C GLU A 273 -3.25 -17.03 -2.62
N SER A 274 -4.40 -16.55 -3.06
CA SER A 274 -5.69 -17.11 -2.68
C SER A 274 -6.73 -16.81 -3.75
N PRO A 275 -7.45 -17.80 -4.29
CA PRO A 275 -8.70 -17.51 -4.97
C PRO A 275 -9.71 -16.99 -3.93
N LEU A 276 -10.60 -16.08 -4.32
CA LEU A 276 -11.62 -15.54 -3.43
C LEU A 276 -12.77 -16.54 -3.31
N GLU A 277 -13.32 -16.74 -2.11
CA GLU A 277 -14.43 -17.67 -1.92
C GLU A 277 -15.64 -17.29 -2.80
N GLY A 278 -16.27 -18.28 -3.42
CA GLY A 278 -17.39 -18.07 -4.34
C GLY A 278 -17.02 -17.40 -5.67
N SER A 279 -15.74 -17.19 -5.97
CA SER A 279 -15.28 -16.58 -7.23
C SER A 279 -15.28 -17.56 -8.42
N PRO A 280 -15.25 -17.04 -9.67
CA PRO A 280 -14.98 -17.84 -10.86
C PRO A 280 -13.70 -18.67 -10.78
N ALA A 281 -12.62 -18.14 -10.20
CA ALA A 281 -11.35 -18.84 -10.04
C ALA A 281 -11.54 -20.12 -9.21
N VAL A 282 -12.26 -20.05 -8.08
CA VAL A 282 -12.60 -21.24 -7.28
C VAL A 282 -13.42 -22.23 -8.10
N ARG A 283 -14.47 -21.77 -8.79
CA ARG A 283 -15.35 -22.64 -9.60
C ARG A 283 -14.60 -23.34 -10.74
N ALA A 284 -13.64 -22.66 -11.36
CA ALA A 284 -12.79 -23.18 -12.42
C ALA A 284 -11.66 -24.10 -11.90
N GLY A 285 -11.52 -24.25 -10.57
CA GLY A 285 -10.51 -25.12 -9.97
C GLY A 285 -9.11 -24.52 -9.90
N VAL A 286 -8.99 -23.18 -9.96
CA VAL A 286 -7.76 -22.45 -9.62
C VAL A 286 -7.51 -22.57 -8.12
N ARG A 287 -6.25 -22.78 -7.76
CA ARG A 287 -5.80 -23.18 -6.43
C ARG A 287 -4.75 -22.22 -5.89
N SER A 288 -4.69 -22.10 -4.57
CA SER A 288 -3.60 -21.35 -3.95
C SER A 288 -2.28 -22.06 -4.19
N GLY A 289 -1.23 -21.30 -4.51
CA GLY A 289 0.06 -21.83 -4.91
C GLY A 289 0.18 -22.20 -6.38
N ASP A 290 -0.90 -22.13 -7.18
CA ASP A 290 -0.79 -22.27 -8.63
C ASP A 290 0.10 -21.15 -9.18
N THR A 291 1.05 -21.52 -10.04
CA THR A 291 1.88 -20.55 -10.76
C THR A 291 1.31 -20.35 -12.15
N ILE A 292 0.82 -19.15 -12.45
CA ILE A 292 0.36 -18.78 -13.79
C ILE A 292 1.58 -18.56 -14.67
N VAL A 293 1.64 -19.26 -15.81
CA VAL A 293 2.74 -19.19 -16.77
C VAL A 293 2.33 -18.58 -18.11
N ALA A 294 1.05 -18.69 -18.48
CA ALA A 294 0.47 -17.99 -19.63
C ALA A 294 -0.98 -17.58 -19.37
N VAL A 295 -1.43 -16.55 -20.08
CA VAL A 295 -2.83 -16.09 -20.13
C VAL A 295 -3.23 -16.00 -21.59
N ASP A 296 -4.31 -16.70 -21.97
CA ASP A 296 -4.78 -16.85 -23.35
C ASP A 296 -3.65 -17.27 -24.31
N ASN A 297 -2.91 -18.32 -23.93
CA ASN A 297 -1.74 -18.87 -24.63
C ASN A 297 -0.54 -17.91 -24.79
N LYS A 298 -0.61 -16.70 -24.23
CA LYS A 298 0.51 -15.75 -24.23
C LYS A 298 1.30 -15.89 -22.92
N LEU A 299 2.57 -16.25 -23.02
CA LEU A 299 3.46 -16.36 -21.86
C LEU A 299 3.50 -15.03 -21.11
N ILE A 300 3.41 -15.09 -19.78
CA ILE A 300 3.39 -13.89 -18.92
C ILE A 300 4.72 -13.65 -18.19
N LYS A 301 5.75 -14.39 -18.56
CA LYS A 301 7.09 -14.29 -17.97
C LYS A 301 7.66 -12.88 -18.19
N GLY A 302 8.17 -12.24 -17.14
CA GLY A 302 8.74 -10.89 -17.22
C GLY A 302 7.72 -9.75 -17.13
N LEU A 303 6.41 -10.02 -17.29
CA LEU A 303 5.37 -9.00 -17.16
C LEU A 303 5.21 -8.58 -15.69
N SER A 304 5.11 -7.28 -15.42
CA SER A 304 4.72 -6.78 -14.09
C SER A 304 3.37 -7.37 -13.66
N LEU A 305 3.16 -7.50 -12.35
CA LEU A 305 1.92 -8.08 -11.82
C LEU A 305 0.68 -7.34 -12.36
N ASP A 306 0.73 -6.01 -12.46
CA ASP A 306 -0.37 -5.21 -12.96
C ASP A 306 -0.73 -5.51 -14.41
N LYS A 307 0.28 -5.74 -15.27
CA LYS A 307 0.04 -6.17 -16.65
C LYS A 307 -0.63 -7.54 -16.73
N VAL A 308 -0.18 -8.48 -15.89
CA VAL A 308 -0.76 -9.81 -15.81
C VAL A 308 -2.22 -9.72 -15.35
N VAL A 309 -2.48 -8.91 -14.32
CA VAL A 309 -3.83 -8.62 -13.83
C VAL A 309 -4.69 -8.00 -14.94
N LYS A 310 -4.17 -7.05 -15.73
CA LYS A 310 -4.89 -6.48 -16.88
C LYS A 310 -5.29 -7.53 -17.91
N LYS A 311 -4.40 -8.47 -18.26
CA LYS A 311 -4.72 -9.58 -19.18
C LYS A 311 -5.78 -10.54 -18.60
N ILE A 312 -5.76 -10.76 -17.29
CA ILE A 312 -6.71 -11.65 -16.60
C ILE A 312 -8.08 -10.98 -16.42
N LYS A 313 -8.13 -9.67 -16.21
CA LYS A 313 -9.37 -8.89 -16.15
C LYS A 313 -10.02 -8.78 -17.54
N GLY A 314 -11.29 -8.44 -17.56
CA GLY A 314 -12.08 -8.33 -18.77
C GLY A 314 -13.58 -8.37 -18.47
N LYS A 315 -14.39 -8.07 -19.48
CA LYS A 315 -15.84 -7.92 -19.33
C LYS A 315 -16.48 -9.19 -18.76
N LYS A 316 -17.47 -9.04 -17.89
CA LYS A 316 -18.28 -10.15 -17.35
C LYS A 316 -18.81 -11.04 -18.48
N GLY A 317 -18.78 -12.36 -18.25
CA GLY A 317 -19.23 -13.37 -19.20
C GLY A 317 -18.20 -13.73 -20.27
N THR A 318 -17.12 -12.95 -20.42
CA THR A 318 -16.00 -13.33 -21.31
C THR A 318 -15.12 -14.39 -20.66
N LYS A 319 -14.39 -15.12 -21.49
CA LYS A 319 -13.50 -16.20 -21.09
C LYS A 319 -12.04 -15.73 -21.00
N VAL A 320 -11.30 -16.31 -20.06
CA VAL A 320 -9.83 -16.28 -20.02
C VAL A 320 -9.29 -17.69 -19.79
N VAL A 321 -8.23 -18.07 -20.49
CA VAL A 321 -7.51 -19.33 -20.26
C VAL A 321 -6.23 -19.06 -19.49
N LEU A 322 -6.10 -19.67 -18.31
CA LEU A 322 -4.88 -19.61 -17.50
C LEU A 322 -4.09 -20.90 -17.70
N THR A 323 -2.91 -20.83 -18.30
CA THR A 323 -1.95 -21.93 -18.24
C THR A 323 -1.22 -21.84 -16.91
N ILE A 324 -1.35 -22.87 -16.08
CA ILE A 324 -0.77 -22.92 -14.74
C ILE A 324 0.20 -24.10 -14.55
N LYS A 325 1.18 -23.90 -13.67
CA LYS A 325 2.01 -24.95 -13.10
C LYS A 325 1.58 -25.19 -11.66
N ARG A 326 1.17 -26.42 -11.35
CA ARG A 326 0.70 -26.84 -10.03
C ARG A 326 1.70 -27.78 -9.37
N LYS A 327 2.04 -27.54 -8.10
CA LYS A 327 2.94 -28.40 -7.34
C LYS A 327 2.39 -29.84 -7.32
N GLY A 328 3.22 -30.82 -7.64
CA GLY A 328 2.84 -32.24 -7.75
C GLY A 328 2.41 -32.68 -9.15
N ASN A 329 2.16 -31.75 -10.08
CA ASN A 329 1.95 -32.06 -11.49
C ASN A 329 3.21 -31.78 -12.31
N THR A 330 3.54 -32.70 -13.22
CA THR A 330 4.69 -32.57 -14.12
C THR A 330 4.35 -31.76 -15.38
N ALA A 331 3.08 -31.74 -15.80
CA ALA A 331 2.59 -30.96 -16.93
C ALA A 331 1.88 -29.67 -16.48
N ASN A 332 1.91 -28.65 -17.34
CA ASN A 332 1.08 -27.46 -17.18
C ASN A 332 -0.40 -27.82 -17.41
N LEU A 333 -1.30 -27.11 -16.75
CA LEU A 333 -2.75 -27.25 -16.91
C LEU A 333 -3.33 -25.97 -17.51
N ASP A 334 -4.19 -26.09 -18.50
CA ASP A 334 -5.00 -24.96 -18.97
C ASP A 334 -6.32 -24.96 -18.21
N ILE A 335 -6.58 -23.87 -17.50
CA ILE A 335 -7.82 -23.64 -16.77
C ILE A 335 -8.59 -22.51 -17.45
N GLU A 336 -9.75 -22.87 -17.99
CA GLU A 336 -10.72 -21.92 -18.48
C GLU A 336 -11.51 -21.30 -17.34
N VAL A 337 -11.49 -19.96 -17.26
CA VAL A 337 -12.26 -19.20 -16.28
C VAL A 337 -13.19 -18.23 -17.00
N ILE A 338 -14.48 -18.30 -16.69
CA ILE A 338 -15.48 -17.33 -17.14
C ILE A 338 -15.47 -16.14 -16.18
N ARG A 339 -15.11 -14.96 -16.67
CA ARG A 339 -15.03 -13.74 -15.87
C ARG A 339 -16.41 -13.36 -15.33
N ASP A 340 -16.45 -12.87 -14.12
CA ASP A 340 -17.68 -12.39 -13.49
C ASP A 340 -17.40 -11.12 -12.69
N LYS A 341 -18.47 -10.44 -12.29
CA LYS A 341 -18.38 -9.34 -11.34
C LYS A 341 -18.07 -9.92 -9.96
N ILE A 342 -16.89 -9.61 -9.46
CA ILE A 342 -16.41 -9.95 -8.12
C ILE A 342 -16.72 -8.77 -7.23
N THR A 343 -17.52 -8.94 -6.19
CA THR A 343 -17.77 -7.88 -5.21
C THR A 343 -16.96 -8.15 -3.95
N ILE A 344 -15.91 -7.37 -3.71
CA ILE A 344 -15.25 -7.34 -2.40
C ILE A 344 -16.06 -6.38 -1.53
N LYS A 345 -16.71 -6.92 -0.50
CA LYS A 345 -17.42 -6.11 0.49
C LYS A 345 -16.42 -5.50 1.46
N ASN A 346 -16.60 -4.22 1.80
CA ASN A 346 -15.76 -3.57 2.80
C ASN A 346 -15.88 -4.24 4.19
N VAL A 347 -17.09 -4.66 4.55
CA VAL A 347 -17.38 -5.48 5.74
C VAL A 347 -17.92 -6.83 5.27
N SER A 348 -17.30 -7.91 5.71
CA SER A 348 -17.79 -9.27 5.51
C SER A 348 -17.86 -10.00 6.84
N TYR A 349 -18.83 -10.88 7.00
CA TYR A 349 -19.02 -11.62 8.23
C TYR A 349 -19.56 -13.02 7.97
N HIS A 350 -19.13 -14.00 8.77
CA HIS A 350 -19.58 -15.39 8.74
C HIS A 350 -19.24 -16.10 10.06
N LEU A 351 -19.88 -17.22 10.35
CA LEU A 351 -19.44 -18.13 11.42
C LEU A 351 -18.23 -18.93 10.93
N LEU A 352 -17.21 -19.12 11.77
CA LEU A 352 -16.05 -19.95 11.40
C LEU A 352 -16.49 -21.41 11.17
N LYS A 353 -16.04 -22.02 10.07
CA LYS A 353 -16.45 -23.37 9.66
C LYS A 353 -16.01 -24.42 10.67
N GLU A 354 -14.79 -24.29 11.19
CA GLU A 354 -14.18 -25.21 12.14
C GLU A 354 -14.81 -25.07 13.54
N ASN A 355 -15.37 -23.90 13.85
CA ASN A 355 -16.06 -23.64 15.12
C ASN A 355 -17.22 -22.63 14.93
N PRO A 356 -18.44 -23.10 14.61
CA PRO A 356 -19.60 -22.24 14.37
C PRO A 356 -20.13 -21.48 15.61
N GLN A 357 -19.42 -21.51 16.74
CA GLN A 357 -19.67 -20.65 17.90
C GLN A 357 -18.80 -19.40 17.90
N ILE A 358 -17.95 -19.21 16.90
CA ILE A 358 -17.08 -18.04 16.75
C ILE A 358 -17.58 -17.24 15.54
N GLY A 359 -17.99 -16.00 15.81
CA GLY A 359 -18.33 -15.04 14.78
C GLY A 359 -17.06 -14.41 14.23
N TYR A 360 -17.00 -14.22 12.92
CA TYR A 360 -15.89 -13.55 12.26
C TYR A 360 -16.41 -12.35 11.47
N ILE A 361 -15.83 -11.18 11.71
CA ILE A 361 -16.08 -9.94 10.98
C ILE A 361 -14.74 -9.44 10.44
N LYS A 362 -14.65 -9.26 9.13
CA LYS A 362 -13.48 -8.67 8.46
C LYS A 362 -13.83 -7.29 7.93
N LEU A 363 -12.96 -6.34 8.25
CA LEU A 363 -13.01 -4.97 7.75
C LEU A 363 -11.79 -4.71 6.86
N THR A 364 -12.01 -4.41 5.58
CA THR A 364 -10.91 -4.21 4.63
C THR A 364 -10.45 -2.75 4.50
N GLY A 365 -11.26 -1.79 4.94
CA GLY A 365 -10.89 -0.37 4.93
C GLY A 365 -11.83 0.51 5.76
N PHE A 366 -11.31 1.64 6.24
CA PHE A 366 -12.09 2.65 6.96
C PHE A 366 -12.55 3.71 5.95
N VAL A 367 -13.48 3.34 5.08
CA VAL A 367 -13.97 4.19 3.98
C VAL A 367 -15.42 4.61 4.20
N LYS A 368 -15.75 5.76 3.63
CA LYS A 368 -17.10 6.31 3.57
C LYS A 368 -17.49 6.40 2.10
N ALA A 369 -18.54 5.71 1.68
CA ALA A 369 -19.11 5.85 0.35
C ALA A 369 -20.47 6.54 0.40
N ALA A 370 -20.64 7.51 -0.49
CA ALA A 370 -21.92 8.17 -0.67
C ALA A 370 -22.95 7.15 -1.20
N GLY A 371 -24.09 7.05 -0.51
CA GLY A 371 -25.17 6.13 -0.88
C GLY A 371 -25.00 4.68 -0.41
N GLU A 372 -23.89 4.34 0.25
CA GLU A 372 -23.73 3.05 0.92
C GLU A 372 -24.12 3.14 2.41
N GLU A 373 -24.46 1.99 2.98
CA GLU A 373 -24.75 1.90 4.41
C GLU A 373 -23.49 2.18 5.24
N PRO A 374 -23.55 2.96 6.34
CA PRO A 374 -22.41 3.19 7.21
C PRO A 374 -21.79 1.90 7.73
N VAL A 375 -20.46 1.84 7.77
CA VAL A 375 -19.68 0.64 8.14
C VAL A 375 -20.08 0.08 9.50
N GLU A 376 -20.32 0.97 10.47
CA GLU A 376 -20.74 0.64 11.83
C GLU A 376 -22.10 -0.06 11.83
N SER A 377 -23.03 0.40 10.99
CA SER A 377 -24.35 -0.21 10.84
C SER A 377 -24.25 -1.61 10.23
N VAL A 378 -23.37 -1.78 9.24
CA VAL A 378 -23.10 -3.11 8.66
C VAL A 378 -22.46 -4.06 9.68
N ILE A 379 -21.57 -3.57 10.55
CA ILE A 379 -21.00 -4.38 11.65
C ILE A 379 -22.08 -4.80 12.65
N VAL A 380 -22.96 -3.88 13.06
CA VAL A 380 -24.08 -4.21 14.00
C VAL A 380 -25.02 -5.24 13.38
N LYS A 381 -25.41 -5.06 12.11
CA LYS A 381 -26.24 -6.03 11.39
C LYS A 381 -25.53 -7.37 11.27
N GLY A 382 -24.24 -7.36 10.93
CA GLY A 382 -23.43 -8.56 10.83
C GLY A 382 -23.39 -9.35 12.13
N LEU A 383 -23.16 -8.68 13.25
CA LEU A 383 -23.21 -9.30 14.57
C LEU A 383 -24.58 -9.94 14.86
N ARG A 384 -25.68 -9.23 14.60
CA ARG A 384 -27.03 -9.77 14.79
C ARG A 384 -27.28 -11.00 13.91
N SER A 385 -26.87 -10.95 12.64
CA SER A 385 -26.98 -12.09 11.73
C SER A 385 -26.16 -13.29 12.22
N LEU A 386 -24.96 -13.08 12.75
CA LEU A 386 -24.13 -14.16 13.32
C LEU A 386 -24.78 -14.78 14.57
N GLU A 387 -25.39 -13.96 15.43
CA GLU A 387 -26.11 -14.44 16.60
C GLU A 387 -27.36 -15.26 16.22
N GLU A 388 -28.10 -14.81 15.21
CA GLU A 388 -29.26 -15.53 14.65
C GLU A 388 -28.85 -16.84 14.00
N GLU A 389 -27.82 -16.82 13.15
CA GLU A 389 -27.30 -18.01 12.47
C GLU A 389 -26.81 -19.07 13.47
N ALA A 390 -26.08 -18.64 14.52
CA ALA A 390 -25.62 -19.54 15.58
C ALA A 390 -26.81 -20.20 16.28
N LYS A 391 -27.84 -19.42 16.62
CA LYS A 391 -29.08 -19.92 17.26
C LYS A 391 -29.82 -20.91 16.36
N THR A 392 -29.97 -20.62 15.08
CA THR A 392 -30.58 -21.53 14.11
C THR A 392 -29.81 -22.85 14.00
N ASN A 393 -28.48 -22.80 14.16
CA ASN A 393 -27.61 -23.99 14.21
C ASN A 393 -27.62 -24.71 15.58
N GLY A 394 -28.50 -24.33 16.51
CA GLY A 394 -28.61 -24.93 17.84
C GLY A 394 -27.41 -24.61 18.75
N LYS A 395 -26.71 -23.50 18.48
CA LYS A 395 -25.55 -23.02 19.23
C LYS A 395 -25.78 -21.60 19.72
N GLU A 396 -24.89 -21.15 20.59
CA GLU A 396 -24.76 -19.74 20.95
C GLU A 396 -23.39 -19.23 20.52
N LEU A 397 -23.34 -17.96 20.14
CA LEU A 397 -22.10 -17.27 19.82
C LEU A 397 -21.30 -17.10 21.12
N LYS A 398 -20.03 -17.51 21.13
CA LYS A 398 -19.14 -17.50 22.30
C LYS A 398 -18.00 -16.51 22.18
N ALA A 399 -17.63 -16.12 20.97
CA ALA A 399 -16.57 -15.15 20.72
C ALA A 399 -16.82 -14.42 19.40
N LEU A 400 -16.21 -13.25 19.28
CA LEU A 400 -16.16 -12.47 18.06
C LEU A 400 -14.70 -12.22 17.66
N VAL A 401 -14.39 -12.45 16.39
CA VAL A 401 -13.13 -12.07 15.75
C VAL A 401 -13.38 -10.82 14.91
N LEU A 402 -12.61 -9.76 15.17
CA LEU A 402 -12.49 -8.59 14.31
C LEU A 402 -11.16 -8.67 13.55
N ASP A 403 -11.22 -8.95 12.26
CA ASP A 403 -10.04 -9.09 11.41
C ASP A 403 -9.68 -7.76 10.72
N LEU A 404 -8.54 -7.19 11.11
CA LEU A 404 -7.94 -5.96 10.56
C LEU A 404 -6.67 -6.24 9.74
N ARG A 405 -6.38 -7.51 9.41
CA ARG A 405 -5.22 -7.88 8.58
C ARG A 405 -5.38 -7.34 7.17
N ASN A 406 -4.29 -6.89 6.57
CA ASN A 406 -4.28 -6.28 5.23
C ASN A 406 -5.16 -5.02 5.10
N ASN A 407 -5.52 -4.35 6.20
CA ASN A 407 -6.27 -3.10 6.20
C ASN A 407 -5.34 -1.90 6.44
N SER A 408 -5.07 -1.11 5.38
CA SER A 408 -4.18 0.05 5.40
C SER A 408 -4.76 1.29 6.12
N GLY A 409 -5.96 1.18 6.67
CA GLY A 409 -6.64 2.20 7.44
C GLY A 409 -7.69 2.95 6.62
N GLY A 410 -7.75 4.27 6.78
CA GLY A 410 -8.73 5.16 6.16
C GLY A 410 -9.06 6.32 7.09
N TYR A 411 -10.33 6.73 7.11
CA TYR A 411 -10.79 7.88 7.89
C TYR A 411 -10.62 7.66 9.41
N LEU A 412 -10.03 8.65 10.09
CA LEU A 412 -9.75 8.61 11.53
C LEU A 412 -11.02 8.59 12.36
N ASP A 413 -12.02 9.38 11.99
CA ASP A 413 -13.29 9.45 12.72
C ASP A 413 -14.03 8.11 12.68
N LEU A 414 -14.01 7.41 11.55
CA LEU A 414 -14.54 6.06 11.45
C LEU A 414 -13.76 5.04 12.32
N ALA A 415 -12.44 5.24 12.49
CA ALA A 415 -11.66 4.44 13.43
C ALA A 415 -12.11 4.65 14.88
N VAL A 416 -12.39 5.91 15.25
CA VAL A 416 -12.95 6.26 16.55
C VAL A 416 -14.33 5.64 16.71
N ASP A 417 -15.21 5.79 15.72
CA ASP A 417 -16.57 5.28 15.77
C ASP A 417 -16.61 3.76 15.95
N ILE A 418 -15.74 3.02 15.25
CA ILE A 418 -15.63 1.55 15.37
C ILE A 418 -15.03 1.14 16.72
N ALA A 419 -14.01 1.85 17.21
CA ALA A 419 -13.45 1.56 18.54
C ALA A 419 -14.48 1.81 19.65
N ASP A 420 -15.26 2.88 19.52
CA ASP A 420 -16.35 3.26 20.44
C ASP A 420 -17.48 2.20 20.48
N MET A 421 -17.62 1.36 19.45
CA MET A 421 -18.59 0.26 19.48
C MET A 421 -18.25 -0.81 20.54
N PHE A 422 -16.98 -0.93 20.94
CA PHE A 422 -16.51 -2.01 21.83
C PHE A 422 -16.01 -1.50 23.18
N ILE A 423 -15.61 -0.24 23.27
CA ILE A 423 -15.05 0.37 24.49
C ILE A 423 -16.13 1.21 25.13
N THR A 424 -16.42 0.99 26.42
CA THR A 424 -17.50 1.70 27.12
C THR A 424 -17.09 3.04 27.72
N LYS A 425 -15.80 3.23 28.04
CA LYS A 425 -15.28 4.44 28.67
C LYS A 425 -13.78 4.59 28.46
N GLY A 426 -13.35 5.82 28.29
CA GLY A 426 -11.93 6.21 28.31
C GLY A 426 -11.45 6.72 26.95
N LEU A 427 -10.20 7.20 26.93
CA LEU A 427 -9.59 7.76 25.72
C LEU A 427 -9.43 6.65 24.66
N ILE A 428 -9.86 6.90 23.43
CA ILE A 428 -9.62 6.02 22.27
C ILE A 428 -8.30 6.45 21.61
N VAL A 429 -8.18 7.74 21.29
CA VAL A 429 -7.03 8.32 20.59
C VAL A 429 -6.90 9.80 20.91
N SER A 430 -5.66 10.28 20.95
CA SER A 430 -5.35 11.71 21.06
C SER A 430 -4.51 12.14 19.86
N THR A 431 -4.91 13.22 19.19
CA THR A 431 -4.20 13.80 18.04
C THR A 431 -3.53 15.10 18.48
N LYS A 432 -2.22 15.21 18.21
CA LYS A 432 -1.43 16.40 18.56
C LYS A 432 -0.88 17.05 17.31
N ILE A 433 -1.29 18.29 17.09
CA ILE A 433 -0.71 19.22 16.11
C ILE A 433 0.44 19.96 16.81
N PRO A 434 1.67 19.95 16.28
CA PRO A 434 2.77 20.71 16.85
C PRO A 434 2.43 22.19 16.98
N ASN A 435 2.91 22.81 18.07
CA ASN A 435 2.67 24.22 18.43
C ASN A 435 1.20 24.58 18.70
N LYS A 436 0.27 23.62 18.75
CA LYS A 436 -1.07 23.81 19.32
C LYS A 436 -1.04 23.37 20.79
N ALA A 437 -1.49 24.24 21.70
CA ALA A 437 -1.42 23.99 23.13
C ALA A 437 -2.32 22.83 23.60
N SER A 438 -3.43 22.57 22.89
CA SER A 438 -4.37 21.49 23.19
C SER A 438 -4.25 20.34 22.19
N SER A 439 -4.31 19.11 22.72
CA SER A 439 -4.61 17.90 21.95
C SER A 439 -6.09 17.84 21.59
N GLU A 440 -6.39 17.22 20.46
CA GLU A 440 -7.74 16.78 20.12
C GLU A 440 -7.90 15.35 20.61
N GLU A 441 -8.84 15.11 21.51
CA GLU A 441 -9.02 13.82 22.16
C GLU A 441 -10.40 13.24 21.83
N SER A 442 -10.42 11.97 21.46
CA SER A 442 -11.64 11.22 21.19
C SER A 442 -11.82 10.17 22.27
N TYR A 443 -12.93 10.25 22.99
CA TYR A 443 -13.29 9.35 24.08
C TYR A 443 -14.38 8.39 23.63
N ALA A 444 -14.42 7.21 24.25
CA ALA A 444 -15.57 6.33 24.15
C ALA A 444 -16.81 6.97 24.79
N THR A 445 -17.93 6.92 24.08
CA THR A 445 -19.23 7.50 24.44
C THR A 445 -20.40 6.53 24.27
N LYS A 446 -20.24 5.46 23.50
CA LYS A 446 -21.31 4.51 23.16
C LYS A 446 -21.34 3.34 24.15
N GLU A 447 -22.48 2.65 24.17
CA GLU A 447 -22.56 1.35 24.82
C GLU A 447 -21.91 0.26 23.95
N ASP A 448 -21.26 -0.68 24.62
CA ASP A 448 -20.58 -1.80 23.98
C ASP A 448 -21.60 -2.75 23.34
N ILE A 449 -21.49 -2.90 22.01
CA ILE A 449 -22.47 -3.59 21.16
C ILE A 449 -22.57 -5.09 21.45
N THR A 450 -21.58 -5.67 22.15
CA THR A 450 -21.55 -7.09 22.48
C THR A 450 -20.75 -7.35 23.74
N LYS A 451 -21.18 -8.27 24.60
CA LYS A 451 -20.38 -8.73 25.75
C LYS A 451 -19.50 -9.93 25.44
N LEU A 452 -19.49 -10.36 24.19
CA LEU A 452 -18.68 -11.49 23.77
C LEU A 452 -17.18 -11.20 23.96
N PRO A 453 -16.40 -12.22 24.37
CA PRO A 453 -14.96 -12.25 24.20
C PRO A 453 -14.56 -11.80 22.79
N LEU A 454 -13.74 -10.76 22.70
CA LEU A 454 -13.29 -10.17 21.44
C LEU A 454 -11.84 -10.55 21.18
N VAL A 455 -11.55 -10.96 19.95
CA VAL A 455 -10.19 -11.17 19.44
C VAL A 455 -10.00 -10.29 18.22
N VAL A 456 -8.85 -9.60 18.13
CA VAL A 456 -8.52 -8.73 17.00
C VAL A 456 -7.32 -9.32 16.26
N LEU A 457 -7.49 -9.60 14.97
CA LEU A 457 -6.39 -10.07 14.13
C LEU A 457 -5.70 -8.90 13.44
N ILE A 458 -4.37 -8.84 13.55
CA ILE A 458 -3.54 -7.79 12.96
C ILE A 458 -2.33 -8.39 12.24
N ASN A 459 -1.84 -7.69 11.22
CA ASN A 459 -0.57 -8.06 10.57
C ASN A 459 0.21 -6.82 10.14
N ALA A 460 1.32 -7.05 9.43
CA ALA A 460 2.21 -5.99 8.99
C ALA A 460 1.60 -4.93 8.07
N LYS A 461 0.43 -5.21 7.49
CA LYS A 461 -0.30 -4.31 6.60
C LYS A 461 -1.49 -3.66 7.29
N SER A 462 -1.78 -4.00 8.54
CA SER A 462 -2.67 -3.21 9.39
C SER A 462 -1.99 -1.87 9.66
N ALA A 463 -2.59 -0.76 9.24
CA ALA A 463 -1.97 0.57 9.34
C ALA A 463 -2.99 1.66 9.72
N SER A 464 -2.50 2.78 10.27
CA SER A 464 -3.30 4.00 10.52
C SER A 464 -4.58 3.72 11.34
N ALA A 465 -5.77 3.92 10.79
CA ALA A 465 -7.05 3.66 11.45
C ALA A 465 -7.16 2.24 12.07
N SER A 466 -6.61 1.21 11.41
CA SER A 466 -6.55 -0.15 11.96
C SER A 466 -5.74 -0.20 13.25
N GLU A 467 -4.65 0.57 13.31
CA GLU A 467 -3.78 0.64 14.48
C GLU A 467 -4.42 1.44 15.61
N ILE A 468 -5.23 2.46 15.31
CA ILE A 468 -6.03 3.18 16.31
C ILE A 468 -7.00 2.21 17.01
N VAL A 469 -7.76 1.43 16.24
CA VAL A 469 -8.73 0.48 16.77
C VAL A 469 -8.03 -0.62 17.57
N ALA A 470 -6.99 -1.24 17.00
CA ALA A 470 -6.23 -2.28 17.69
C ALA A 470 -5.60 -1.74 18.99
N SER A 471 -4.95 -0.58 18.94
CA SER A 471 -4.35 0.08 20.10
C SER A 471 -5.39 0.38 21.17
N ALA A 472 -6.53 0.97 20.81
CA ALA A 472 -7.58 1.32 21.78
C ALA A 472 -8.13 0.06 22.46
N ILE A 473 -8.50 -0.97 21.69
CA ILE A 473 -9.01 -2.25 22.22
C ILE A 473 -8.00 -2.89 23.19
N GLN A 474 -6.71 -2.90 22.82
CA GLN A 474 -5.65 -3.48 23.64
C GLN A 474 -5.43 -2.69 24.93
N HIS A 475 -5.33 -1.35 24.87
CA HIS A 475 -5.08 -0.52 26.04
C HIS A 475 -6.21 -0.58 27.06
N HIS A 476 -7.44 -0.75 26.60
CA HIS A 476 -8.61 -0.96 27.46
C HIS A 476 -8.77 -2.40 27.94
N GLY A 477 -7.97 -3.34 27.40
CA GLY A 477 -8.09 -4.78 27.66
C GLY A 477 -9.44 -5.35 27.21
N ARG A 478 -10.06 -4.74 26.20
CA ARG A 478 -11.39 -5.15 25.72
C ARG A 478 -11.33 -6.42 24.88
N GLY A 479 -10.23 -6.64 24.16
CA GLY A 479 -10.03 -7.80 23.31
C GLY A 479 -8.56 -8.20 23.21
N LEU A 480 -8.33 -9.49 22.94
CA LEU A 480 -7.01 -10.08 22.77
C LEU A 480 -6.51 -9.86 21.34
N LEU A 481 -5.33 -9.26 21.17
CA LEU A 481 -4.72 -9.04 19.87
C LEU A 481 -3.83 -10.22 19.49
N LEU A 482 -4.06 -10.81 18.32
CA LEU A 482 -3.25 -11.89 17.77
C LEU A 482 -2.68 -11.49 16.41
N GLY A 483 -1.47 -11.96 16.10
CA GLY A 483 -0.92 -11.89 14.75
C GLY A 483 0.50 -11.36 14.69
N GLU A 484 0.76 -10.38 13.83
CA GLU A 484 2.07 -9.74 13.69
C GLU A 484 2.00 -8.25 14.04
N ARG A 485 3.14 -7.66 14.44
CA ARG A 485 3.27 -6.21 14.61
C ARG A 485 2.74 -5.46 13.39
N THR A 486 2.00 -4.38 13.62
CA THR A 486 1.40 -3.54 12.57
C THR A 486 2.40 -2.64 11.85
N PHE A 487 1.93 -1.86 10.87
CA PHE A 487 2.77 -1.09 9.96
C PHE A 487 3.56 0.06 10.62
N GLY A 488 2.99 0.74 11.62
CA GLY A 488 3.63 1.83 12.35
C GLY A 488 3.36 3.23 11.82
N LYS A 489 2.23 3.49 11.16
CA LYS A 489 1.90 4.83 10.63
C LYS A 489 1.02 5.58 11.63
N ALA A 490 1.63 6.44 12.45
CA ALA A 490 0.93 7.27 13.43
C ALA A 490 0.79 8.76 13.09
N THR A 491 0.90 9.09 11.80
CA THR A 491 0.65 10.43 11.27
C THR A 491 -0.78 10.58 10.76
N VAL A 492 -1.36 11.76 10.96
CA VAL A 492 -2.64 12.14 10.38
C VAL A 492 -2.41 13.16 9.27
N GLN A 493 -3.10 12.95 8.15
CA GLN A 493 -3.10 13.87 7.03
C GLN A 493 -4.36 14.74 7.06
N ARG A 494 -4.18 16.05 6.91
CA ARG A 494 -5.27 16.99 6.62
C ARG A 494 -5.49 17.03 5.11
N LEU A 495 -6.75 16.90 4.69
CA LEU A 495 -7.17 17.25 3.35
C LEU A 495 -7.50 18.75 3.31
N ILE A 496 -6.81 19.47 2.45
CA ILE A 496 -7.11 20.85 2.10
C ILE A 496 -7.84 20.77 0.75
N ASP A 497 -9.16 20.83 0.83
CA ASP A 497 -10.09 20.69 -0.28
C ASP A 497 -11.08 21.86 -0.27
N PRO A 498 -11.12 22.69 -1.35
CA PRO A 498 -10.20 22.66 -2.48
C PRO A 498 -8.79 23.17 -2.13
N LEU A 499 -7.82 22.93 -3.01
CA LEU A 499 -6.56 23.67 -2.99
C LEU A 499 -6.87 25.17 -3.14
N PRO A 500 -6.37 26.06 -2.26
CA PRO A 500 -6.71 27.47 -2.34
C PRO A 500 -6.37 28.07 -3.71
N GLY A 501 -7.38 28.54 -4.43
CA GLY A 501 -7.22 29.11 -5.78
C GLY A 501 -7.39 28.14 -6.93
N ASN A 502 -7.57 26.84 -6.67
CA ASN A 502 -7.84 25.82 -7.68
C ASN A 502 -8.78 24.72 -7.14
N ASP A 503 -10.03 24.76 -7.57
CA ASP A 503 -11.12 23.92 -7.06
C ASP A 503 -11.04 22.45 -7.50
N ASP A 504 -10.21 22.15 -8.50
CA ASP A 504 -10.11 20.81 -9.08
C ASP A 504 -9.00 19.97 -8.44
N TYR A 505 -8.19 20.54 -7.55
CA TYR A 505 -7.09 19.84 -6.86
C TYR A 505 -7.29 19.80 -5.34
N VAL A 506 -6.74 18.77 -4.71
CA VAL A 506 -6.75 18.57 -3.26
C VAL A 506 -5.34 18.31 -2.77
N LEU A 507 -4.96 19.01 -1.70
CA LEU A 507 -3.69 18.80 -1.02
C LEU A 507 -3.90 17.94 0.24
N LYS A 508 -3.25 16.77 0.26
CA LYS A 508 -3.16 15.91 1.44
C LYS A 508 -1.82 16.16 2.13
N LEU A 509 -1.84 16.66 3.35
CA LEU A 509 -0.64 17.11 4.05
C LEU A 509 -0.58 16.57 5.48
N THR A 510 0.54 15.98 5.87
CA THR A 510 0.73 15.53 7.26
C THR A 510 0.81 16.72 8.20
N ASN A 511 -0.13 16.81 9.15
CA ASN A 511 -0.23 17.94 10.07
C ASN A 511 -0.14 17.55 11.56
N SER A 512 -0.30 16.27 11.88
CA SER A 512 -0.37 15.81 13.26
C SER A 512 0.04 14.36 13.44
N ARG A 513 0.31 13.99 14.69
CA ARG A 513 0.49 12.59 15.12
C ARG A 513 -0.64 12.18 16.02
N TYR A 514 -1.02 10.91 15.95
CA TYR A 514 -1.91 10.33 16.94
C TYR A 514 -1.14 9.51 17.99
N TYR A 515 -1.75 9.45 19.17
CA TYR A 515 -1.21 8.86 20.40
C TYR A 515 -2.26 7.92 20.97
N SER A 516 -1.79 6.78 21.45
CA SER A 516 -2.61 5.77 22.10
C SER A 516 -3.14 6.27 23.45
N PRO A 517 -4.04 5.50 24.11
CA PRO A 517 -4.57 5.85 25.42
C PRO A 517 -3.50 5.99 26.52
N SER A 518 -2.30 5.43 26.35
CA SER A 518 -1.16 5.63 27.27
C SER A 518 -0.39 6.94 27.03
N GLY A 519 -0.82 7.76 26.05
CA GLY A 519 -0.16 9.01 25.68
C GLY A 519 1.13 8.81 24.87
N LYS A 520 1.37 7.60 24.35
CA LYS A 520 2.53 7.24 23.53
C LYS A 520 2.13 7.13 22.05
N THR A 521 3.03 7.54 21.14
CA THR A 521 2.77 7.39 19.70
C THR A 521 3.38 6.09 19.19
N ILE A 522 2.69 5.44 18.26
CA ILE A 522 3.16 4.23 17.60
C ILE A 522 3.87 4.53 16.26
N GLN A 523 4.20 5.79 15.97
CA GLN A 523 4.92 6.17 14.75
C GLN A 523 6.23 5.38 14.66
N VAL A 524 6.45 4.68 13.53
CA VAL A 524 7.58 3.78 13.26
C VAL A 524 7.60 2.50 14.13
N VAL A 525 6.82 2.44 15.22
CA VAL A 525 6.79 1.30 16.14
C VAL A 525 5.68 0.31 15.78
N GLY A 526 4.47 0.81 15.50
CA GLY A 526 3.26 0.00 15.36
C GLY A 526 2.74 -0.55 16.70
N VAL A 527 1.61 -1.25 16.62
CA VAL A 527 0.98 -2.02 17.69
C VAL A 527 1.55 -3.43 17.66
N SER A 528 2.07 -3.90 18.79
CA SER A 528 2.48 -5.29 18.97
C SER A 528 1.27 -6.12 19.44
N PRO A 529 1.06 -7.33 18.90
CA PRO A 529 -0.01 -8.19 19.38
C PRO A 529 0.26 -8.65 20.82
N ASP A 530 -0.79 -9.09 21.52
CA ASP A 530 -0.63 -9.76 22.82
C ASP A 530 0.05 -11.13 22.66
N ILE A 531 -0.26 -11.83 21.56
CA ILE A 531 0.37 -13.10 21.18
C ILE A 531 0.74 -13.06 19.70
N GLU A 532 2.02 -13.31 19.39
CA GLU A 532 2.48 -13.40 18.02
C GLU A 532 1.98 -14.69 17.36
N VAL A 533 1.33 -14.56 16.21
CA VAL A 533 0.82 -15.66 15.39
C VAL A 533 1.24 -15.40 13.95
N SER A 534 2.04 -16.29 13.37
CA SER A 534 2.58 -16.13 12.03
C SER A 534 1.54 -16.36 10.92
N GLU A 535 1.66 -15.61 9.81
CA GLU A 535 0.94 -15.88 8.55
C GLU A 535 1.59 -16.97 7.69
N GLU A 536 2.78 -17.43 8.05
CA GLU A 536 3.57 -18.36 7.27
C GLU A 536 3.32 -19.82 7.69
N ALA A 537 3.39 -20.73 6.74
CA ALA A 537 3.17 -22.16 6.98
C ALA A 537 4.15 -22.75 7.99
N ASP A 538 5.40 -22.30 7.97
CA ASP A 538 6.50 -22.74 8.86
C ASP A 538 6.47 -22.05 10.23
N GLY A 539 5.55 -21.11 10.46
CA GLY A 539 5.47 -20.34 11.70
C GLY A 539 6.51 -19.21 11.80
N GLY A 540 7.27 -18.95 10.74
CA GLY A 540 8.28 -17.89 10.70
C GLY A 540 7.69 -16.48 10.57
N PHE A 541 8.49 -15.47 10.91
CA PHE A 541 8.15 -14.06 10.76
C PHE A 541 9.13 -13.42 9.77
N PRO A 542 8.89 -13.56 8.45
CA PRO A 542 9.81 -13.06 7.46
C PRO A 542 9.85 -11.53 7.49
N PHE A 543 10.86 -10.94 6.85
CA PHE A 543 10.93 -9.50 6.72
C PHE A 543 9.63 -8.91 6.13
N ARG A 544 9.05 -7.93 6.83
CA ARG A 544 7.88 -7.17 6.41
C ARG A 544 8.30 -5.70 6.27
N TYR A 545 7.96 -5.09 5.13
CA TYR A 545 8.20 -3.67 4.88
C TYR A 545 7.24 -2.81 5.69
N ARG A 546 7.75 -1.80 6.36
CA ARG A 546 7.01 -0.98 7.34
C ARG A 546 7.33 0.51 7.21
N GLU A 547 6.75 1.32 8.08
CA GLU A 547 7.01 2.76 8.12
C GLU A 547 8.52 3.06 8.22
N GLU A 548 9.29 2.33 9.04
CA GLU A 548 10.77 2.48 9.15
C GLU A 548 11.54 2.23 7.85
N ASP A 549 10.91 1.55 6.89
CA ASP A 549 11.51 1.22 5.61
C ASP A 549 11.27 2.27 4.53
N MET A 550 10.31 3.17 4.77
CA MET A 550 9.99 4.23 3.82
C MET A 550 11.04 5.33 3.82
N TRP A 551 11.45 5.77 2.63
CA TRP A 551 12.27 6.96 2.50
C TRP A 551 11.53 8.19 3.01
N ASN A 552 12.22 9.08 3.72
CA ASN A 552 11.66 10.29 4.34
C ASN A 552 10.53 10.04 5.34
N HIS A 553 10.37 8.83 5.89
CA HIS A 553 9.41 8.63 6.98
C HIS A 553 9.71 9.59 8.14
N LEU A 554 8.67 10.06 8.83
CA LEU A 554 8.89 10.91 10.01
C LEU A 554 9.62 10.11 11.10
N PRO A 555 10.53 10.74 11.86
CA PRO A 555 11.35 10.03 12.83
C PRO A 555 10.50 9.42 13.95
N LYS A 556 11.00 8.30 14.48
CA LYS A 556 10.49 7.69 15.70
C LYS A 556 10.64 8.67 16.87
N ILE A 557 9.56 8.85 17.62
CA ILE A 557 9.62 9.52 18.94
C ILE A 557 9.90 8.43 19.99
N PRO A 558 10.74 8.68 21.02
CA PRO A 558 11.01 7.70 22.07
C PRO A 558 9.73 7.02 22.57
N TYR A 559 9.74 5.69 22.44
CA TYR A 559 8.65 4.81 22.82
C TYR A 559 9.22 3.76 23.76
N ASP A 560 8.74 3.79 25.00
CA ASP A 560 9.24 3.00 26.14
C ASP A 560 8.25 1.91 26.59
N GLY A 561 7.06 1.83 26.00
CA GLY A 561 5.98 1.00 26.54
C GLY A 561 5.41 0.01 25.56
N GLN A 562 5.83 -1.25 25.60
CA GLN A 562 4.94 -2.33 25.16
C GLN A 562 3.72 -2.37 26.09
N VAL A 563 2.52 -2.44 25.52
CA VAL A 563 1.30 -2.62 26.30
C VAL A 563 1.35 -4.01 26.90
N LYS A 564 1.45 -4.11 28.23
CA LYS A 564 1.33 -5.40 28.91
C LYS A 564 -0.09 -5.92 28.73
N SER A 565 -0.21 -7.15 28.26
CA SER A 565 -1.52 -7.78 28.11
C SER A 565 -2.25 -7.85 29.45
N ARG A 566 -3.57 -7.62 29.42
CA ARG A 566 -4.44 -7.81 30.60
C ARG A 566 -4.98 -9.23 30.72
N PHE A 567 -4.64 -10.11 29.77
CA PHE A 567 -5.09 -11.49 29.73
C PHE A 567 -4.01 -12.44 30.27
N ASN A 568 -4.42 -13.63 30.71
CA ASN A 568 -3.51 -14.66 31.18
C ASN A 568 -2.84 -15.39 29.99
N ILE A 569 -1.87 -14.72 29.37
CA ILE A 569 -1.18 -15.21 28.17
C ILE A 569 -0.48 -16.55 28.42
N GLU A 570 0.07 -16.75 29.62
CA GLU A 570 0.71 -18.02 29.99
C GLU A 570 -0.28 -19.19 29.98
N ALA A 571 -1.47 -19.00 30.58
CA ALA A 571 -2.52 -20.03 30.57
C ALA A 571 -3.06 -20.30 29.16
N ILE A 572 -3.26 -19.26 28.35
CA ILE A 572 -3.70 -19.41 26.96
C ILE A 572 -2.67 -20.20 26.15
N ASN A 573 -1.39 -19.84 26.24
CA ASN A 573 -0.30 -20.56 25.56
C ASN A 573 -0.20 -22.02 26.02
N ALA A 574 -0.36 -22.28 27.31
CA ALA A 574 -0.38 -23.64 27.86
C ALA A 574 -1.57 -24.46 27.32
N TYR A 575 -2.74 -23.83 27.19
CA TYR A 575 -3.92 -24.47 26.58
C TYR A 575 -3.64 -24.83 25.12
N VAL A 576 -3.16 -23.88 24.30
CA VAL A 576 -2.90 -24.10 22.88
C VAL A 576 -1.87 -25.21 22.67
N LYS A 577 -0.77 -25.19 23.44
CA LYS A 577 0.26 -26.25 23.40
C LYS A 577 -0.30 -27.64 23.73
N LYS A 578 -1.28 -27.72 24.64
CA LYS A 578 -1.94 -28.98 24.99
C LYS A 578 -2.99 -29.42 23.95
N ASN A 579 -3.70 -28.46 23.37
CA ASN A 579 -4.79 -28.70 22.41
C ASN A 579 -4.27 -29.17 21.05
N GLY A 580 -3.29 -28.46 20.48
CA GLY A 580 -2.59 -28.85 19.25
C GLY A 580 -3.47 -29.03 18.00
N LYS A 581 -4.72 -28.56 18.01
CA LYS A 581 -5.67 -28.77 16.90
C LYS A 581 -5.23 -28.03 15.65
N ALA A 582 -4.76 -26.80 15.78
CA ALA A 582 -4.26 -26.01 14.66
C ALA A 582 -3.07 -26.68 13.98
N GLU A 583 -2.09 -27.17 14.75
CA GLU A 583 -0.94 -27.88 14.18
C GLU A 583 -1.35 -29.18 13.48
N ALA A 584 -2.26 -29.96 14.08
CA ALA A 584 -2.81 -31.17 13.47
C ALA A 584 -3.55 -30.85 12.16
N TYR A 585 -4.39 -29.81 12.16
CA TYR A 585 -5.11 -29.35 10.97
C TYR A 585 -4.13 -28.92 9.89
N LEU A 586 -3.17 -28.04 10.19
CA LEU A 586 -2.21 -27.55 9.20
C LEU A 586 -1.34 -28.67 8.62
N LYS A 587 -0.99 -29.69 9.41
CA LYS A 587 -0.27 -30.87 8.94
C LYS A 587 -1.12 -31.69 7.97
N GLN A 588 -2.39 -31.93 8.31
CA GLN A 588 -3.34 -32.67 7.46
C GLN A 588 -3.63 -31.94 6.15
N HIS A 589 -3.75 -30.61 6.19
CA HIS A 589 -4.11 -29.76 5.05
C HIS A 589 -2.87 -29.15 4.37
N SER A 590 -1.68 -29.67 4.65
CA SER A 590 -0.41 -29.17 4.08
C SER A 590 -0.30 -29.37 2.56
N ASN A 591 -1.08 -30.32 2.02
CA ASN A 591 -1.16 -30.63 0.59
C ASN A 591 -2.48 -30.19 -0.04
N ASP A 592 -3.30 -29.43 0.70
CA ASP A 592 -4.59 -28.99 0.20
C ASP A 592 -4.46 -28.09 -1.01
N ALA A 593 -5.47 -28.21 -1.86
CA ALA A 593 -5.66 -27.39 -3.04
C ALA A 593 -5.70 -25.88 -2.72
N ILE A 594 -6.30 -25.52 -1.60
CA ILE A 594 -6.39 -24.14 -1.13
C ILE A 594 -5.57 -24.09 0.15
N LYS A 595 -4.55 -23.24 0.17
CA LYS A 595 -3.75 -23.04 1.38
C LYS A 595 -4.69 -22.55 2.48
N PRO A 596 -4.62 -23.16 3.67
CA PRO A 596 -5.37 -22.65 4.79
C PRO A 596 -4.86 -21.25 5.16
N ASP A 597 -5.75 -20.43 5.72
CA ASP A 597 -5.34 -19.20 6.38
C ASP A 597 -4.59 -19.58 7.67
N TYR A 598 -3.26 -19.72 7.57
CA TYR A 598 -2.41 -20.23 8.64
C TYR A 598 -2.59 -19.46 9.95
N MET A 599 -2.71 -18.12 9.88
CA MET A 599 -2.88 -17.31 11.07
C MET A 599 -4.29 -17.49 11.65
N LEU A 600 -5.35 -17.50 10.84
CA LEU A 600 -6.71 -17.70 11.34
C LEU A 600 -6.87 -19.09 11.97
N VAL A 601 -6.36 -20.14 11.32
CA VAL A 601 -6.40 -21.51 11.86
C VAL A 601 -5.69 -21.59 13.21
N ARG A 602 -4.50 -20.99 13.34
CA ARG A 602 -3.81 -20.92 14.64
C ARG A 602 -4.58 -20.07 15.64
N ALA A 603 -5.16 -18.95 15.21
CA ALA A 603 -5.93 -18.06 16.07
C ALA A 603 -7.15 -18.75 16.69
N VAL A 604 -7.79 -19.70 16.00
CA VAL A 604 -8.91 -20.49 16.56
C VAL A 604 -8.49 -21.20 17.85
N ASP A 605 -7.31 -21.82 17.90
CA ASP A 605 -6.82 -22.47 19.12
C ASP A 605 -6.59 -21.45 20.25
N TYR A 606 -6.05 -20.27 19.94
CA TYR A 606 -5.87 -19.19 20.91
C TYR A 606 -7.21 -18.62 21.40
N ILE A 607 -8.22 -18.53 20.54
CA ILE A 607 -9.59 -18.13 20.92
C ILE A 607 -10.17 -19.19 21.86
N GLU A 608 -10.04 -20.48 21.55
CA GLU A 608 -10.47 -21.56 22.45
C GLU A 608 -9.74 -21.47 23.80
N GLY A 609 -8.43 -21.24 23.80
CA GLY A 609 -7.67 -21.01 25.03
C GLY A 609 -8.21 -19.82 25.82
N PHE A 610 -8.41 -18.69 25.16
CA PHE A 610 -8.98 -17.48 25.77
C PHE A 610 -10.36 -17.73 26.40
N LEU A 611 -11.20 -18.55 25.79
CA LEU A 611 -12.51 -18.92 26.33
C LEU A 611 -12.43 -19.86 27.54
N ASN A 612 -11.39 -20.67 27.65
CA ASN A 612 -11.23 -21.70 28.68
C ASN A 612 -10.30 -21.32 29.84
N THR A 613 -9.61 -20.19 29.74
CA THR A 613 -8.66 -19.70 30.76
C THR A 613 -9.05 -18.34 31.34
N LYS A 614 -10.31 -17.93 31.13
CA LYS A 614 -10.87 -16.67 31.62
C LYS A 614 -11.19 -16.68 33.10
#